data_AF-A0A6P2VLT6-F1
#
_entry.id   AF-A0A6P2VLT6-F1
#
_cell.length_a   1.000
_cell.length_b   1.000
_cell.length_c   1.000
_cell.angle_alpha   90.00
_cell.angle_beta   90.00
_cell.angle_gamma   90.00
#
_symmetry.space_group_name_H-M   'P 1'
#
loop_
_entity.id
_entity.type
_entity.pdbx_description
1 polymer ?
#
loop_
_entity_poly.entity_id
_entity_poly.type
_entity_poly.pdbx_seq_one_letter_code
_entity_poly.pdbx_strand_id
1 'polypeptide(L)'
;MHYANPTAIGRDLRPRMAGLHLTHHASERTLSRTGLDGERLRSFVASGGAVILPWQSTAGTRVRTYHLLYNRDHDAFCVAVLAHHPAPEASPCIVTVLTKEQFENDAGPVSVTRLRTAASQALDPVSFRAWEVRYFGGVLPTARYRVTTWFRRDDDLPGERPAQLVFHNAPVCRDFVETHSLRNAAGHPGFLEWYQAQAKLHSLPIERVVAIRIADTHAVELDVNAPALPCSCCTGKAPRSGMFSGLAASAKAPESHVCR
;
A
#
# COMPACT_ATOMS: atom_id res chain seq x y z
N MET A 1 25.79 10.67 2.32
CA MET A 1 24.61 9.79 2.11
C MET A 1 24.10 10.03 0.69
N HIS A 2 23.49 9.06 0.03
CA HIS A 2 22.92 9.25 -1.31
C HIS A 2 21.52 8.64 -1.41
N TYR A 3 20.75 9.10 -2.40
CA TYR A 3 19.39 8.63 -2.63
C TYR A 3 19.39 7.33 -3.43
N ALA A 4 18.58 6.36 -3.03
CA ALA A 4 18.51 5.03 -3.64
C ALA A 4 17.06 4.55 -3.73
N ASN A 5 16.78 3.63 -4.67
CA ASN A 5 15.43 3.09 -4.88
C ASN A 5 15.06 2.09 -3.76
N PRO A 6 14.06 2.39 -2.90
CA PRO A 6 13.68 1.50 -1.80
C PRO A 6 13.20 0.12 -2.25
N THR A 7 12.60 0.02 -3.45
CA THR A 7 12.13 -1.25 -4.01
C THR A 7 13.30 -2.14 -4.41
N ALA A 8 14.37 -1.56 -4.95
CA ALA A 8 15.59 -2.29 -5.29
C ALA A 8 16.28 -2.79 -4.01
N ILE A 9 16.47 -1.90 -3.03
CA ILE A 9 17.02 -2.27 -1.71
C ILE A 9 16.23 -3.42 -1.10
N GLY A 10 14.89 -3.33 -1.11
CA GLY A 10 14.03 -4.36 -0.55
C GLY A 10 14.06 -5.69 -1.29
N ARG A 11 14.36 -5.71 -2.60
CA ARG A 11 14.54 -6.93 -3.39
C ARG A 11 15.87 -7.61 -3.02
N ASP A 12 16.93 -6.83 -2.86
CA ASP A 12 18.26 -7.33 -2.54
C ASP A 12 18.35 -7.85 -1.10
N LEU A 13 17.67 -7.17 -0.17
CA LEU A 13 17.76 -7.47 1.26
C LEU A 13 16.82 -8.57 1.75
N ARG A 14 15.60 -8.66 1.19
CA ARG A 14 14.57 -9.59 1.70
C ARG A 14 15.03 -11.05 1.85
N PRO A 15 15.73 -11.65 0.88
CA PRO A 15 16.18 -13.05 0.99
C PRO A 15 17.12 -13.28 2.19
N ARG A 16 17.81 -12.24 2.65
CA ARG A 16 18.85 -12.31 3.68
C ARG A 16 18.34 -11.96 5.08
N MET A 17 17.09 -11.50 5.20
CA MET A 17 16.52 -11.04 6.48
C MET A 17 16.33 -12.16 7.51
N ALA A 18 16.29 -13.42 7.07
CA ALA A 18 16.25 -14.57 7.99
C ALA A 18 17.48 -14.63 8.91
N GLY A 19 18.64 -14.18 8.44
CA GLY A 19 19.88 -14.11 9.22
C GLY A 19 20.12 -12.76 9.92
N LEU A 20 19.14 -11.86 9.91
CA LEU A 20 19.27 -10.55 10.54
C LEU A 20 19.59 -10.70 12.03
N HIS A 21 20.69 -10.08 12.44
CA HIS A 21 21.12 -10.04 13.84
C HIS A 21 21.34 -8.59 14.31
N LEU A 22 21.34 -8.42 15.62
CA LEU A 22 21.53 -7.13 16.27
C LEU A 22 22.94 -7.06 16.88
N THR A 23 23.66 -5.95 16.70
CA THR A 23 24.94 -5.76 17.40
C THR A 23 24.69 -5.40 18.86
N HIS A 24 25.67 -5.66 19.74
CA HIS A 24 25.60 -5.25 21.14
C HIS A 24 25.30 -3.75 21.29
N HIS A 25 26.01 -2.92 20.50
CA HIS A 25 25.78 -1.48 20.48
C HIS A 25 24.34 -1.13 20.07
N ALA A 26 23.78 -1.82 19.07
CA ALA A 26 22.40 -1.62 18.69
C ALA A 26 21.43 -2.02 19.81
N SER A 27 21.72 -3.08 20.57
CA SER A 27 20.85 -3.52 21.68
C SER A 27 20.74 -2.43 22.75
N GLU A 28 21.89 -1.91 23.19
CA GLU A 28 21.96 -0.83 24.18
C GLU A 28 21.27 0.45 23.69
N ARG A 29 21.50 0.81 22.42
CA ARG A 29 20.88 2.00 21.82
C ARG A 29 19.39 1.84 21.58
N THR A 30 18.91 0.64 21.26
CA THR A 30 17.49 0.38 21.05
C THR A 30 16.74 0.63 22.36
N LEU A 31 17.13 -0.03 23.45
CA LEU A 31 16.46 0.14 24.73
C LEU A 31 16.51 1.59 25.21
N SER A 32 17.68 2.23 25.16
CA SER A 32 17.84 3.60 25.67
C SER A 32 17.14 4.68 24.85
N ARG A 33 16.98 4.50 23.53
CA ARG A 33 16.42 5.54 22.63
C ARG A 33 14.97 5.32 22.28
N THR A 34 14.54 4.07 22.24
CA THR A 34 13.20 3.73 21.77
C THR A 34 12.38 3.01 22.83
N GLY A 35 12.99 2.50 23.89
CA GLY A 35 12.31 1.63 24.86
C GLY A 35 11.91 0.26 24.29
N LEU A 36 12.28 -0.04 23.05
CA LEU A 36 12.03 -1.35 22.45
C LEU A 36 13.07 -2.36 22.94
N ASP A 37 12.59 -3.58 23.15
CA ASP A 37 13.45 -4.73 23.24
C ASP A 37 14.15 -5.01 21.89
N GLY A 38 15.42 -5.39 21.95
CA GLY A 38 16.26 -5.61 20.77
C GLY A 38 15.77 -6.77 19.90
N GLU A 39 15.29 -7.86 20.50
CA GLU A 39 14.73 -8.99 19.75
C GLU A 39 13.40 -8.61 19.09
N ARG A 40 12.56 -7.82 19.78
CA ARG A 40 11.33 -7.29 19.18
C ARG A 40 11.61 -6.40 17.97
N LEU A 41 12.61 -5.52 18.06
CA LEU A 41 13.05 -4.71 16.91
C LEU A 41 13.54 -5.59 15.75
N ARG A 42 14.43 -6.55 16.05
CA ARG A 42 14.99 -7.47 15.05
C ARG A 42 13.89 -8.25 14.33
N SER A 43 12.98 -8.84 15.08
CA SER A 43 11.84 -9.60 14.55
C SER A 43 10.96 -8.73 13.65
N PHE A 44 10.63 -7.52 14.10
CA PHE A 44 9.79 -6.58 13.35
C PHE A 44 10.41 -6.13 12.02
N VAL A 45 11.73 -5.87 12.01
CA VAL A 45 12.45 -5.54 10.78
C VAL A 45 12.54 -6.76 9.86
N ALA A 46 12.88 -7.93 10.40
CA ALA A 46 13.01 -9.16 9.63
C ALA A 46 11.70 -9.59 8.97
N SER A 47 10.56 -9.35 9.61
CA SER A 47 9.22 -9.61 9.05
C SER A 47 8.76 -8.58 8.01
N GLY A 48 9.57 -7.56 7.71
CA GLY A 48 9.21 -6.49 6.78
C GLY A 48 8.22 -5.46 7.35
N GLY A 49 8.11 -5.37 8.67
CA GLY A 49 7.27 -4.38 9.35
C GLY A 49 7.87 -2.96 9.34
N ALA A 50 9.14 -2.81 8.96
CA ALA A 50 9.80 -1.52 8.82
C ALA A 50 9.76 -1.01 7.37
N VAL A 51 9.63 0.32 7.22
CA VAL A 51 9.61 1.00 5.93
C VAL A 51 11.03 1.37 5.51
N ILE A 52 11.48 0.79 4.40
CA ILE A 52 12.76 1.16 3.80
C ILE A 52 12.71 2.61 3.32
N LEU A 53 13.62 3.42 3.85
CA LEU A 53 13.80 4.80 3.44
C LEU A 53 14.75 4.91 2.23
N PRO A 54 14.59 5.91 1.36
CA PRO A 54 15.33 6.04 0.11
C PRO A 54 16.77 6.56 0.28
N TRP A 55 17.38 6.35 1.43
CA TRP A 55 18.75 6.77 1.68
C TRP A 55 19.66 5.57 1.85
N GLN A 56 20.91 5.75 1.42
CA GLN A 56 21.95 4.76 1.53
C GLN A 56 23.29 5.45 1.80
N SER A 57 24.16 4.79 2.55
CA SER A 57 25.54 5.22 2.72
C SER A 57 26.47 4.02 2.73
N THR A 58 27.76 4.26 2.60
CA THR A 58 28.79 3.23 2.66
C THR A 58 29.70 3.50 3.85
N ALA A 59 30.19 2.43 4.47
CA ALA A 59 31.19 2.48 5.54
C ALA A 59 32.10 1.26 5.37
N GLY A 60 33.32 1.49 4.88
CA GLY A 60 34.19 0.41 4.43
C GLY A 60 33.53 -0.42 3.32
N THR A 61 33.51 -1.74 3.48
CA THR A 61 32.88 -2.68 2.53
C THR A 61 31.38 -2.88 2.75
N ARG A 62 30.79 -2.17 3.72
CA ARG A 62 29.38 -2.33 4.09
C ARG A 62 28.55 -1.18 3.54
N VAL A 63 27.38 -1.56 3.02
CA VAL A 63 26.30 -0.65 2.67
C VAL A 63 25.39 -0.50 3.89
N ARG A 64 24.98 0.73 4.18
CA ARG A 64 24.01 1.06 5.22
C ARG A 64 22.70 1.51 4.60
N THR A 65 21.61 0.91 5.08
CA THR A 65 20.24 1.25 4.71
C THR A 65 19.45 1.63 5.95
N TYR A 66 18.40 2.42 5.77
CA TYR A 66 17.66 3.05 6.86
C TYR A 66 16.22 2.57 6.83
N HIS A 67 15.76 2.03 7.95
CA HIS A 67 14.46 1.35 8.08
C HIS A 67 13.65 2.04 9.15
N LEU A 68 12.61 2.76 8.73
CA LEU A 68 11.73 3.52 9.60
C LEU A 68 10.70 2.59 10.25
N LEU A 69 10.52 2.72 11.55
CA LEU A 69 9.46 2.05 12.29
C LEU A 69 8.75 3.02 13.23
N TYR A 70 7.50 2.72 13.53
CA TYR A 70 6.71 3.43 14.52
C TYR A 70 6.62 2.57 15.78
N ASN A 71 7.13 3.10 16.89
CA ASN A 71 6.99 2.49 18.20
C ASN A 71 5.69 2.96 18.86
N ARG A 72 4.71 2.07 18.88
CA ARG A 72 3.41 2.31 19.50
C ARG A 72 3.49 2.61 21.00
N ASP A 73 4.44 1.99 21.71
CA ASP A 73 4.49 2.04 23.18
C ASP A 73 4.97 3.43 23.66
N HIS A 74 5.68 4.17 22.80
CA HIS A 74 6.18 5.51 23.05
C HIS A 74 5.59 6.59 22.12
N ASP A 75 4.62 6.22 21.27
CA ASP A 75 4.03 7.09 20.23
C ASP A 75 5.09 7.85 19.40
N ALA A 76 6.17 7.17 19.01
CA ALA A 76 7.34 7.80 18.42
C ALA A 76 7.90 7.03 17.22
N PHE A 77 8.58 7.74 16.31
CA PHE A 77 9.29 7.15 15.18
C PHE A 77 10.77 6.96 15.49
N CYS A 78 11.32 5.83 15.04
CA CYS A 78 12.74 5.57 15.09
C CYS A 78 13.23 4.91 13.80
N VAL A 79 14.53 5.00 13.55
CA VAL A 79 15.17 4.53 12.32
C VAL A 79 16.25 3.50 12.67
N ALA A 80 16.01 2.25 12.32
CA ALA A 80 17.02 1.21 12.40
C ALA A 80 18.02 1.34 11.24
N VAL A 81 19.31 1.37 11.57
CA VAL A 81 20.39 1.42 10.58
C VAL A 81 20.91 0.01 10.36
N LEU A 82 20.70 -0.51 9.15
CA LEU A 82 21.11 -1.86 8.77
C LEU A 82 22.39 -1.78 7.95
N ALA A 83 23.46 -2.44 8.41
CA ALA A 83 24.67 -2.64 7.62
C ALA A 83 24.65 -4.01 6.94
N HIS A 84 25.00 -4.06 5.67
CA HIS A 84 25.05 -5.30 4.90
C HIS A 84 26.23 -5.30 3.92
N HIS A 85 26.73 -6.48 3.60
CA HIS A 85 27.78 -6.65 2.59
C HIS A 85 27.12 -6.82 1.20
N PRO A 86 27.76 -6.41 0.10
CA PRO A 86 27.27 -6.72 -1.25
C PRO A 86 27.22 -8.23 -1.54
N ALA A 87 28.05 -9.04 -0.87
CA ALA A 87 28.01 -10.49 -1.01
C ALA A 87 26.63 -11.06 -0.59
N PRO A 88 26.04 -11.95 -1.39
CA PRO A 88 24.68 -12.46 -1.17
C PRO A 88 24.54 -13.29 0.11
N GLU A 89 25.57 -14.06 0.46
CA GLU A 89 25.56 -14.96 1.63
C GLU A 89 25.71 -14.22 2.97
N ALA A 90 26.17 -12.97 2.95
CA ALA A 90 26.42 -12.25 4.18
C ALA A 90 25.09 -11.83 4.83
N SER A 91 24.89 -12.14 6.10
CA SER A 91 23.69 -11.66 6.79
C SER A 91 23.79 -10.14 7.07
N PRO A 92 22.69 -9.37 6.90
CA PRO A 92 22.61 -7.99 7.34
C PRO A 92 22.62 -7.91 8.87
N CYS A 93 23.00 -6.76 9.42
CA CYS A 93 22.95 -6.52 10.85
C CYS A 93 22.41 -5.13 11.18
N ILE A 94 21.64 -5.03 12.27
CA ILE A 94 21.24 -3.74 12.83
C ILE A 94 22.42 -3.22 13.65
N VAL A 95 23.01 -2.10 13.22
CA VAL A 95 24.22 -1.54 13.84
C VAL A 95 23.92 -0.44 14.85
N THR A 96 22.80 0.27 14.69
CA THR A 96 22.31 1.28 15.63
C THR A 96 20.85 1.61 15.35
N VAL A 97 20.23 2.36 16.25
CA VAL A 97 18.88 2.92 16.09
C VAL A 97 18.93 4.40 16.39
N LEU A 98 18.38 5.21 15.50
CA LEU A 98 18.31 6.66 15.62
C LEU A 98 16.88 7.07 16.00
N THR A 99 16.74 8.18 16.73
CA THR A 99 15.43 8.87 16.76
C THR A 99 15.15 9.48 15.39
N LYS A 100 13.88 9.80 15.12
CA LYS A 100 13.50 10.51 13.89
C LYS A 100 14.29 11.81 13.72
N GLU A 101 14.42 12.60 14.79
CA GLU A 101 15.11 13.89 14.78
C GLU A 101 16.60 13.73 14.44
N GLN A 102 17.27 12.72 15.02
CA GLN A 102 18.66 12.41 14.70
C GLN A 102 18.83 12.08 13.22
N PHE A 103 17.95 11.23 12.69
CA PHE A 103 17.99 10.89 11.27
C PHE A 103 17.72 12.10 10.37
N GLU A 104 16.70 12.91 10.69
CA GLU A 104 16.30 14.06 9.87
C GLU A 104 17.36 15.17 9.86
N ASN A 105 18.12 15.32 10.94
CA ASN A 105 19.27 16.22 10.98
C ASN A 105 20.40 15.80 10.03
N ASP A 106 20.59 14.49 9.82
CA ASP A 106 21.66 13.95 8.97
C ASP A 106 21.26 13.81 7.50
N ALA A 107 20.00 13.46 7.23
CA ALA A 107 19.52 13.00 5.92
C ALA A 107 18.44 13.89 5.30
N GLY A 108 17.84 14.79 6.09
CA GLY A 108 16.66 15.57 5.73
C GLY A 108 15.34 14.93 6.17
N PRO A 109 14.22 15.65 6.00
CA PRO A 109 12.92 15.26 6.55
C PRO A 109 12.38 13.95 5.97
N VAL A 110 11.77 13.13 6.83
CA VAL A 110 11.04 11.94 6.40
C VAL A 110 9.68 12.35 5.82
N SER A 111 9.35 11.85 4.64
CA SER A 111 8.08 12.21 4.01
C SER A 111 6.87 11.71 4.79
N VAL A 112 5.81 12.50 4.81
CA VAL A 112 4.52 12.15 5.45
C VAL A 112 4.01 10.77 5.00
N THR A 113 4.17 10.44 3.72
CA THR A 113 3.80 9.13 3.18
C THR A 113 4.53 8.00 3.91
N ARG A 114 5.84 8.14 4.16
CA ARG A 114 6.64 7.12 4.84
C ARG A 114 6.27 6.99 6.32
N LEU A 115 6.02 8.11 7.00
CA LEU A 115 5.52 8.12 8.39
C LEU A 115 4.20 7.37 8.50
N ARG A 116 3.24 7.65 7.60
CA ARG A 116 1.96 6.94 7.54
C ARG A 116 2.11 5.46 7.23
N THR A 117 2.98 5.09 6.29
CA THR A 117 3.23 3.67 5.99
C THR A 117 3.78 2.96 7.22
N ALA A 118 4.74 3.56 7.93
CA ALA A 118 5.33 2.94 9.12
C ALA A 118 4.31 2.80 10.27
N ALA A 119 3.49 3.83 10.52
CA ALA A 119 2.43 3.75 11.52
C ALA A 119 1.35 2.71 11.14
N SER A 120 0.95 2.61 9.88
CA SER A 120 -0.04 1.60 9.44
C SER A 120 0.48 0.17 9.43
N GLN A 121 1.80 -0.04 9.41
CA GLN A 121 2.42 -1.36 9.60
C GLN A 121 2.46 -1.79 11.08
N ALA A 122 2.45 -0.83 12.00
CA ALA A 122 2.58 -1.07 13.44
C ALA A 122 1.25 -1.03 14.21
N LEU A 123 0.20 -0.44 13.62
CA LEU A 123 -1.11 -0.24 14.24
C LEU A 123 -2.20 -0.99 13.49
N ASP A 124 -3.21 -1.46 14.23
CA ASP A 124 -4.45 -1.93 13.63
C ASP A 124 -5.21 -0.76 12.95
N PRO A 125 -6.19 -1.04 12.06
CA PRO A 125 -6.88 0.01 11.32
C PRO A 125 -7.51 1.10 12.21
N VAL A 126 -8.08 0.75 13.36
CA VAL A 126 -8.76 1.70 14.25
C VAL A 126 -7.73 2.59 14.94
N SER A 127 -6.69 1.98 15.52
CA SER A 127 -5.61 2.72 16.17
C SER A 127 -4.85 3.62 15.19
N PHE A 128 -4.61 3.17 13.96
CA PHE A 128 -3.97 3.97 12.92
C PHE A 128 -4.77 5.23 12.60
N ARG A 129 -6.10 5.15 12.55
CA ARG A 129 -6.95 6.32 12.30
C ARG A 129 -6.93 7.32 13.44
N ALA A 130 -7.06 6.82 14.67
CA ALA A 130 -6.94 7.67 15.86
C ALA A 130 -5.57 8.38 15.86
N TRP A 131 -4.51 7.63 15.53
CA TRP A 131 -3.18 8.20 15.36
C TRP A 131 -3.13 9.27 14.26
N GLU A 132 -3.69 9.05 13.07
CA GLU A 132 -3.70 10.04 11.98
C GLU A 132 -4.37 11.35 12.40
N VAL A 133 -5.52 11.27 13.09
CA VAL A 133 -6.24 12.46 13.59
C VAL A 133 -5.37 13.24 14.56
N ARG A 134 -4.77 12.57 15.55
CA ARG A 134 -3.91 13.24 16.54
C ARG A 134 -2.66 13.83 15.89
N TYR A 135 -1.97 13.05 15.05
CA TYR A 135 -0.66 13.39 14.51
C TYR A 135 -0.72 14.48 13.44
N PHE A 136 -1.82 14.58 12.69
CA PHE A 136 -2.01 15.58 11.62
C PHE A 136 -3.00 16.69 11.98
N GLY A 137 -3.31 16.91 13.26
CA GLY A 137 -4.03 18.10 13.72
C GLY A 137 -5.53 18.09 13.41
N GLY A 138 -6.19 16.94 13.56
CA GLY A 138 -7.66 16.84 13.54
C GLY A 138 -8.30 16.68 12.17
N VAL A 139 -7.58 16.97 11.08
CA VAL A 139 -8.08 16.79 9.72
C VAL A 139 -7.56 15.48 9.15
N LEU A 140 -8.45 14.49 9.04
CA LEU A 140 -8.10 13.27 8.33
C LEU A 140 -7.78 13.61 6.86
N PRO A 141 -6.62 13.21 6.34
CA PRO A 141 -6.26 13.43 4.94
C PRO A 141 -7.34 12.87 4.01
N THR A 142 -7.45 13.39 2.78
CA THR A 142 -8.30 12.76 1.76
C THR A 142 -7.95 11.28 1.66
N ALA A 143 -8.96 10.41 1.74
CA ALA A 143 -8.75 8.98 1.63
C ALA A 143 -8.11 8.65 0.28
N ARG A 144 -7.04 7.84 0.30
CA ARG A 144 -6.26 7.48 -0.89
C ARG A 144 -6.41 5.99 -1.15
N TYR A 145 -7.63 5.61 -1.53
CA TYR A 145 -7.92 4.22 -1.81
C TYR A 145 -7.07 3.72 -2.98
N ARG A 146 -6.37 2.62 -2.77
CA ARG A 146 -5.62 1.89 -3.79
C ARG A 146 -6.39 0.64 -4.20
N VAL A 147 -6.51 0.41 -5.49
CA VAL A 147 -7.15 -0.78 -6.06
C VAL A 147 -6.06 -1.66 -6.64
N THR A 148 -5.86 -2.81 -6.03
CA THR A 148 -4.96 -3.84 -6.54
C THR A 148 -5.77 -4.83 -7.35
N THR A 149 -5.35 -5.03 -8.59
CA THR A 149 -5.96 -5.98 -9.53
C THR A 149 -4.98 -7.08 -9.85
N TRP A 150 -5.40 -8.32 -9.67
CA TRP A 150 -4.67 -9.51 -10.10
C TRP A 150 -5.30 -10.07 -11.37
N PHE A 151 -4.48 -10.45 -12.34
CA PHE A 151 -4.94 -10.95 -13.63
C PHE A 151 -3.95 -11.95 -14.23
N ARG A 152 -4.44 -12.77 -15.15
CA ARG A 152 -3.63 -13.71 -15.93
C ARG A 152 -3.14 -13.07 -17.22
N ARG A 153 -1.89 -13.32 -17.60
CA ARG A 153 -1.36 -12.94 -18.92
C ARG A 153 -1.66 -14.02 -19.96
N ASP A 154 -1.40 -13.71 -21.22
CA ASP A 154 -1.56 -14.65 -22.35
C ASP A 154 -0.59 -15.82 -22.28
N ASP A 155 0.61 -15.56 -21.76
CA ASP A 155 1.74 -16.48 -21.68
C ASP A 155 1.88 -17.17 -20.31
N ASP A 156 0.96 -16.91 -19.36
CA ASP A 156 1.02 -17.54 -18.04
C ASP A 156 0.84 -19.06 -18.13
N LEU A 157 1.82 -19.82 -17.65
CA LEU A 157 1.73 -21.28 -17.55
C LEU A 157 0.79 -21.72 -16.41
N PRO A 158 0.21 -22.94 -16.47
CA PRO A 158 -0.58 -23.49 -15.37
C PRO A 158 0.22 -23.49 -14.05
N GLY A 159 -0.33 -22.84 -13.02
CA GLY A 159 0.29 -22.74 -11.70
C GLY A 159 1.15 -21.49 -11.47
N GLU A 160 1.39 -20.66 -12.49
CA GLU A 160 2.10 -19.39 -12.29
C GLU A 160 1.32 -18.42 -11.40
N ARG A 161 2.03 -17.48 -10.79
CA ARG A 161 1.40 -16.45 -9.94
C ARG A 161 0.79 -15.39 -10.84
N PRO A 162 -0.48 -14.98 -10.60
CA PRO A 162 -1.11 -13.91 -11.36
C PRO A 162 -0.27 -12.62 -11.33
N ALA A 163 -0.24 -11.92 -12.46
CA ALA A 163 0.30 -10.57 -12.53
C ALA A 163 -0.54 -9.61 -11.66
N GLN A 164 0.07 -8.50 -11.24
CA GLN A 164 -0.55 -7.51 -10.35
C GLN A 164 -0.37 -6.10 -10.92
N LEU A 165 -1.45 -5.31 -10.91
CA LEU A 165 -1.44 -3.86 -11.12
C LEU A 165 -2.07 -3.15 -9.91
N VAL A 166 -1.60 -1.94 -9.63
CA VAL A 166 -2.11 -1.12 -8.52
C VAL A 166 -2.49 0.25 -9.07
N PHE A 167 -3.78 0.58 -8.98
CA PHE A 167 -4.32 1.90 -9.31
C PHE A 167 -4.48 2.71 -8.02
N HIS A 168 -4.07 3.96 -8.07
CA HIS A 168 -4.08 4.85 -6.91
C HIS A 168 -5.19 5.91 -7.02
N ASN A 169 -5.64 6.41 -5.87
CA ASN A 169 -6.63 7.48 -5.77
C ASN A 169 -7.99 7.11 -6.38
N ALA A 170 -8.51 5.92 -6.04
CA ALA A 170 -9.87 5.56 -6.42
C ALA A 170 -10.85 6.61 -5.86
N PRO A 171 -11.83 7.07 -6.66
CA PRO A 171 -12.68 8.22 -6.34
C PRO A 171 -13.82 7.82 -5.40
N VAL A 172 -13.48 7.21 -4.27
CA VAL A 172 -14.44 6.79 -3.25
C VAL A 172 -14.37 7.79 -2.10
N CYS A 173 -15.50 8.31 -1.66
CA CYS A 173 -15.56 9.20 -0.51
C CYS A 173 -15.44 8.43 0.81
N ARG A 174 -14.86 9.08 1.83
CA ARG A 174 -14.77 8.51 3.18
C ARG A 174 -16.15 8.20 3.76
N ASP A 175 -17.05 9.18 3.72
CA ASP A 175 -18.41 9.04 4.27
C ASP A 175 -19.16 7.87 3.64
N PHE A 176 -18.92 7.62 2.34
CA PHE A 176 -19.47 6.44 1.67
C PHE A 176 -18.94 5.14 2.27
N VAL A 177 -17.63 5.04 2.51
CA VAL A 177 -17.02 3.86 3.12
C VAL A 177 -17.49 3.66 4.56
N GLU A 178 -17.66 4.73 5.31
CA GLU A 178 -18.19 4.67 6.68
C GLU A 178 -19.66 4.23 6.71
N THR A 179 -20.45 4.63 5.71
CA THR A 179 -21.88 4.28 5.62
C THR A 179 -22.11 2.88 5.02
N HIS A 180 -21.34 2.51 4.00
CA HIS A 180 -21.61 1.36 3.14
C HIS A 180 -20.51 0.29 3.15
N SER A 181 -19.43 0.47 3.90
CA SER A 181 -18.23 -0.38 3.91
C SER A 181 -17.36 -0.26 2.65
N LEU A 182 -16.05 -0.44 2.85
CA LEU A 182 -15.06 -0.44 1.77
C LEU A 182 -15.27 -1.58 0.77
N ARG A 183 -15.86 -2.70 1.20
CA ARG A 183 -16.22 -3.83 0.33
C ARG A 183 -17.16 -3.41 -0.80
N ASN A 184 -18.03 -2.44 -0.56
CA ASN A 184 -19.04 -1.95 -1.51
C ASN A 184 -18.56 -0.75 -2.32
N ALA A 185 -17.26 -0.44 -2.32
CA ALA A 185 -16.70 0.71 -3.02
C ALA A 185 -16.97 0.72 -4.53
N ALA A 186 -17.21 -0.44 -5.16
CA ALA A 186 -17.59 -0.52 -6.57
C ALA A 186 -18.94 0.17 -6.86
N GLY A 187 -19.82 0.23 -5.87
CA GLY A 187 -21.11 0.92 -5.93
C GLY A 187 -21.02 2.45 -5.79
N HIS A 188 -19.83 3.01 -5.55
CA HIS A 188 -19.66 4.45 -5.41
C HIS A 188 -19.82 5.17 -6.77
N PRO A 189 -20.51 6.32 -6.84
CA PRO A 189 -20.63 7.12 -8.06
C PRO A 189 -19.26 7.44 -8.69
N GLY A 190 -19.06 7.05 -9.95
CA GLY A 190 -17.81 7.30 -10.68
C GLY A 190 -16.67 6.31 -10.44
N PHE A 191 -16.81 5.33 -9.53
CA PHE A 191 -15.76 4.32 -9.34
C PHE A 191 -15.57 3.46 -10.60
N LEU A 192 -16.66 2.96 -11.18
CA LEU A 192 -16.62 2.08 -12.35
C LEU A 192 -16.01 2.78 -13.56
N GLU A 193 -16.43 4.01 -13.85
CA GLU A 193 -15.88 4.83 -14.94
C GLU A 193 -14.38 5.07 -14.75
N TRP A 194 -13.96 5.43 -13.54
CA TRP A 194 -12.55 5.58 -13.20
C TRP A 194 -11.77 4.28 -13.39
N TYR A 195 -12.30 3.15 -12.90
CA TYR A 195 -11.61 1.85 -13.00
C TYR A 195 -11.46 1.41 -14.46
N GLN A 196 -12.51 1.60 -15.28
CA GLN A 196 -12.45 1.33 -16.72
C GLN A 196 -11.41 2.21 -17.43
N ALA A 197 -11.33 3.50 -17.07
CA ALA A 197 -10.31 4.40 -17.61
C ALA A 197 -8.88 3.95 -17.25
N GLN A 198 -8.65 3.53 -15.99
CA GLN A 198 -7.37 3.00 -15.55
C GLN A 198 -7.03 1.68 -16.26
N ALA A 199 -7.98 0.75 -16.32
CA ALA A 199 -7.81 -0.53 -17.00
C ALA A 199 -7.42 -0.33 -18.48
N LYS A 200 -8.11 0.59 -19.17
CA LYS A 200 -7.80 0.93 -20.56
C LYS A 200 -6.42 1.57 -20.71
N LEU A 201 -6.06 2.52 -19.85
CA LEU A 201 -4.76 3.20 -19.88
C LEU A 201 -3.59 2.21 -19.71
N HIS A 202 -3.78 1.17 -18.90
CA HIS A 202 -2.77 0.18 -18.59
C HIS A 202 -2.90 -1.12 -19.40
N SER A 203 -3.76 -1.16 -20.42
CA SER A 203 -4.03 -2.34 -21.25
C SER A 203 -4.31 -3.60 -20.43
N LEU A 204 -5.07 -3.46 -19.34
CA LEU A 204 -5.45 -4.57 -18.47
C LEU A 204 -6.46 -5.48 -19.20
N PRO A 205 -6.21 -6.79 -19.32
CA PRO A 205 -7.18 -7.74 -19.86
C PRO A 205 -8.27 -7.99 -18.80
N ILE A 206 -9.36 -7.24 -18.86
CA ILE A 206 -10.42 -7.24 -17.83
C ILE A 206 -11.04 -8.64 -17.70
N GLU A 207 -11.21 -9.35 -18.80
CA GLU A 207 -11.75 -10.71 -18.87
C GLU A 207 -10.86 -11.76 -18.19
N ARG A 208 -9.61 -11.41 -17.86
CA ARG A 208 -8.63 -12.27 -17.18
C ARG A 208 -8.34 -11.85 -15.75
N VAL A 209 -9.09 -10.89 -15.23
CA VAL A 209 -8.99 -10.45 -13.83
C VAL A 209 -9.49 -11.59 -12.93
N VAL A 210 -8.64 -12.00 -11.99
CA VAL A 210 -8.94 -13.07 -11.03
C VAL A 210 -9.36 -12.54 -9.67
N ALA A 211 -8.91 -11.34 -9.30
CA ALA A 211 -9.29 -10.70 -8.05
C ALA A 211 -9.08 -9.19 -8.11
N ILE A 212 -9.94 -8.45 -7.42
CA ILE A 212 -9.78 -7.02 -7.17
C ILE A 212 -9.87 -6.79 -5.67
N ARG A 213 -8.88 -6.10 -5.11
CA ARG A 213 -8.92 -5.66 -3.71
C ARG A 213 -8.75 -4.17 -3.64
N ILE A 214 -9.51 -3.53 -2.77
CA ILE A 214 -9.36 -2.12 -2.46
C ILE A 214 -8.77 -1.98 -1.06
N ALA A 215 -7.86 -1.02 -0.87
CA ALA A 215 -7.25 -0.75 0.41
C ALA A 215 -7.19 0.75 0.67
N ASP A 216 -7.47 1.13 1.91
CA ASP A 216 -6.98 2.39 2.46
C ASP A 216 -5.66 2.11 3.21
N THR A 217 -5.77 1.30 4.26
CA THR A 217 -4.64 0.73 5.02
C THR A 217 -4.48 -0.75 4.72
N HIS A 218 -5.55 -1.51 4.95
CA HIS A 218 -5.64 -2.96 4.73
C HIS A 218 -6.46 -3.26 3.48
N ALA A 219 -6.03 -4.28 2.73
CA ALA A 219 -6.72 -4.69 1.53
C ALA A 219 -7.94 -5.55 1.87
N VAL A 220 -9.09 -5.15 1.35
CA VAL A 220 -10.35 -5.89 1.44
C VAL A 220 -10.75 -6.29 0.02
N GLU A 221 -11.31 -7.48 -0.12
CA GLU A 221 -11.88 -7.94 -1.39
C GLU A 221 -13.05 -7.05 -1.79
N LEU A 222 -12.99 -6.55 -3.01
CA LEU A 222 -14.00 -5.65 -3.56
C LEU A 222 -15.16 -6.50 -4.08
N ASP A 223 -16.38 -6.19 -3.68
CA ASP A 223 -17.55 -6.76 -4.32
C ASP A 223 -17.81 -6.00 -5.63
N VAL A 224 -17.37 -6.59 -6.74
CA VAL A 224 -17.51 -6.00 -8.08
C VAL A 224 -18.96 -5.91 -8.54
N ASN A 225 -19.88 -6.63 -7.89
CA ASN A 225 -21.31 -6.63 -8.18
C ASN A 225 -22.08 -5.73 -7.20
N ALA A 226 -21.38 -4.95 -6.35
CA ALA A 226 -22.03 -4.04 -5.43
C ALA A 226 -22.97 -3.09 -6.20
N PRO A 227 -24.24 -2.95 -5.77
CA PRO A 227 -25.18 -2.06 -6.44
C PRO A 227 -24.71 -0.61 -6.36
N ALA A 228 -25.13 0.23 -7.30
CA ALA A 228 -24.89 1.66 -7.20
C ALA A 228 -25.58 2.22 -5.94
N LEU A 229 -24.80 2.83 -5.05
CA LEU A 229 -25.28 3.37 -3.77
C LEU A 229 -25.12 4.89 -3.76
N PRO A 230 -26.04 5.62 -3.11
CA PRO A 230 -25.93 7.07 -3.00
C PRO A 230 -24.71 7.46 -2.15
N CYS A 231 -24.09 8.58 -2.49
CA CYS A 231 -23.02 9.18 -1.71
C CYS A 231 -23.39 10.63 -1.41
N SER A 232 -23.52 10.99 -0.13
CA SER A 232 -23.85 12.34 0.33
C SER A 232 -22.84 13.39 -0.16
N CYS A 233 -21.55 13.03 -0.27
CA CYS A 233 -20.51 13.91 -0.77
C CYS A 233 -20.60 14.16 -2.30
N CYS A 234 -21.25 13.25 -3.04
CA CYS A 234 -21.29 13.27 -4.51
C CYS A 234 -22.65 13.67 -5.07
N THR A 235 -23.71 13.71 -4.26
CA THR A 235 -25.11 13.90 -4.68
C THR A 235 -25.44 15.30 -5.22
N GLY A 236 -24.46 16.20 -5.33
CA GLY A 236 -24.58 17.51 -6.00
C GLY A 236 -23.65 17.72 -7.21
N LYS A 237 -22.82 16.74 -7.56
CA LYS A 237 -21.97 16.79 -8.76
C LYS A 237 -22.66 16.00 -9.86
N ALA A 238 -23.70 16.58 -10.46
CA ALA A 238 -24.34 15.99 -11.62
C ALA A 238 -23.26 15.68 -12.69
N PRO A 239 -23.29 14.50 -13.34
CA PRO A 239 -22.55 14.33 -14.57
C PRO A 239 -23.15 15.34 -15.55
N ARG A 240 -22.31 16.23 -16.09
CA ARG A 240 -22.68 16.98 -17.29
C ARG A 240 -23.06 15.94 -18.34
N SER A 241 -24.34 15.90 -18.70
CA SER A 241 -24.96 15.32 -19.90
C SER A 241 -23.97 15.11 -21.06
N GLY A 242 -23.98 14.05 -21.84
CA GLY A 242 -24.97 13.01 -22.11
C GLY A 242 -24.52 12.24 -23.37
N MET A 243 -25.40 11.37 -23.88
CA MET A 243 -25.22 10.45 -25.01
C MET A 243 -24.57 9.11 -24.64
N PHE A 244 -25.41 8.09 -24.41
CA PHE A 244 -25.64 7.01 -25.37
C PHE A 244 -26.93 6.29 -24.98
N SER A 245 -28.05 6.75 -25.54
CA SER A 245 -29.22 5.89 -25.74
C SER A 245 -28.98 5.09 -27.02
N GLY A 246 -29.03 3.77 -26.93
CA GLY A 246 -29.06 2.91 -28.11
C GLY A 246 -28.26 1.65 -27.92
N LEU A 247 -28.92 0.60 -27.42
CA LEU A 247 -28.86 -0.77 -27.93
C LEU A 247 -29.94 -1.56 -27.18
N ALA A 248 -31.20 -1.27 -27.53
CA ALA A 248 -32.30 -2.17 -27.25
C ALA A 248 -32.26 -3.30 -28.29
N ALA A 249 -32.45 -4.52 -27.79
CA ALA A 249 -32.31 -5.79 -28.49
C ALA A 249 -33.09 -5.86 -29.82
N SER A 250 -32.41 -6.35 -30.86
CA SER A 250 -33.07 -6.93 -32.03
C SER A 250 -33.08 -8.44 -31.86
N ALA A 251 -34.22 -8.98 -31.45
CA ALA A 251 -34.50 -10.41 -31.51
C ALA A 251 -36.01 -10.65 -31.66
N LYS A 252 -36.38 -11.19 -32.82
CA LYS A 252 -37.62 -11.92 -33.21
C LYS A 252 -38.37 -11.28 -34.38
N ALA A 253 -38.09 -11.80 -35.57
CA ALA A 253 -39.08 -11.88 -36.64
C ALA A 253 -39.88 -13.19 -36.46
N PRO A 254 -41.23 -13.18 -36.52
CA PRO A 254 -42.01 -14.40 -36.58
C PRO A 254 -42.18 -14.86 -38.04
N GLU A 255 -41.87 -16.13 -38.29
CA GLU A 255 -42.21 -16.84 -39.53
C GLU A 255 -43.74 -16.96 -39.67
N SER A 256 -44.25 -16.49 -40.81
CA SER A 256 -45.65 -16.65 -41.21
C SER A 256 -45.81 -17.94 -42.03
N HIS A 257 -46.42 -18.96 -41.43
CA HIS A 257 -47.07 -20.03 -42.17
C HIS A 257 -48.55 -19.71 -42.33
N VAL A 258 -49.02 -19.63 -43.58
CA VAL A 258 -50.45 -19.76 -43.91
C VAL A 258 -50.56 -20.83 -45.00
N CYS A 259 -51.22 -21.93 -44.65
CA CYS A 259 -51.82 -22.85 -45.60
C CYS A 259 -53.21 -22.35 -45.99
N ARG A 260 -53.41 -22.09 -47.28
CA ARG A 260 -54.49 -22.67 -48.08
C ARG A 260 -54.14 -22.59 -49.55
#